data_AF-A0A249SZU9-F1
#
_entry.id   AF-A0A249SZU9-F1
#
_cell.length_a   1.000
_cell.length_b   1.000
_cell.length_c   1.000
_cell.angle_alpha   90.00
_cell.angle_beta   90.00
_cell.angle_gamma   90.00
#
_symmetry.space_group_name_H-M   'P 1'
#
loop_
_entity.id
_entity.type
_entity.pdbx_description
1 polymer ?
#
loop_
_entity_poly.entity_id
_entity_poly.type
_entity_poly.pdbx_seq_one_letter_code
_entity_poly.pdbx_strand_id
1 'polypeptide(L)'
;MATRIITLLITAATLLSSCTSTQHVSRSRYVSGYCDPPQTFPADPQFSYTADPAVLTDTLLHRHYSQKDLLLAHAAGITGAIRTLDSLQRLPGSPPPLLQLALQQHIQLKLMLLSTQISSVAAELDCEGERADQMATYLSARVARRTNLLTISSIAVGAIAGIFTAASNNDQANKVVGISGGAISAGLGVMALFSSRKVTFQHPRNLLRDIWLQSPVAQNYPQAVWFILNEKHFSNSQDFSISHNIRQRWITFGYVKDGAPDTGVPFFGPGGRYNEDDLRTRANMLNELQSSVKLISQDLQILLLKISHTTNVTRSNSKGPRPPVRQPGASS
;
A
#
# COMPACT_ATOMS: atom_id res chain seq x y z
N MET A 1 -6.85 58.09 33.69
CA MET A 1 -6.58 56.65 33.92
C MET A 1 -6.87 55.81 32.67
N ALA A 2 -8.03 55.93 32.04
CA ALA A 2 -8.41 55.20 30.83
C ALA A 2 -7.41 55.35 29.65
N THR A 3 -6.88 56.56 29.42
CA THR A 3 -5.89 56.83 28.36
C THR A 3 -4.58 56.09 28.56
N ARG A 4 -4.13 55.88 29.82
CA ARG A 4 -2.91 55.14 30.12
C ARG A 4 -3.07 53.63 29.91
N ILE A 5 -4.27 53.10 30.16
CA ILE A 5 -4.61 51.69 29.96
C ILE A 5 -4.73 51.37 28.46
N ILE A 6 -5.33 52.27 27.69
CA ILE A 6 -5.44 52.15 26.23
C ILE A 6 -4.05 52.18 25.57
N THR A 7 -3.16 53.09 25.99
CA THR A 7 -1.78 53.09 25.48
C THR A 7 -1.00 51.84 25.86
N LEU A 8 -1.21 51.29 27.07
CA LEU A 8 -0.56 50.05 27.52
C LEU A 8 -1.00 48.82 26.69
N LEU A 9 -2.28 48.73 26.36
CA LEU A 9 -2.84 47.68 25.50
C LEU A 9 -2.31 47.78 24.05
N ILE A 10 -2.18 49.00 23.51
CA ILE A 10 -1.64 49.23 22.16
C ILE A 10 -0.13 48.91 22.10
N THR A 11 0.64 49.27 23.14
CA THR A 11 2.07 48.91 23.21
C THR A 11 2.30 47.42 23.43
N ALA A 12 1.43 46.72 24.17
CA ALA A 12 1.51 45.28 24.32
C ALA A 12 1.18 44.55 23.00
N ALA A 13 0.19 45.04 22.23
CA ALA A 13 -0.20 44.47 20.95
C ALA A 13 0.89 44.61 19.86
N THR A 14 1.69 45.68 19.90
CA THR A 14 2.79 45.93 18.95
C THR A 14 4.08 45.17 19.29
N LEU A 15 4.28 44.77 20.55
CA LEU A 15 5.41 43.92 20.96
C LEU A 15 5.20 42.43 20.61
N LEU A 16 3.95 41.98 20.44
CA LEU A 16 3.61 40.59 20.07
C LEU A 16 3.77 40.30 18.56
N SER A 17 4.03 41.31 17.72
CA SER A 17 4.17 41.15 16.27
C SER A 17 5.58 40.76 15.80
N SER A 18 6.57 40.75 16.70
CA SER A 18 7.98 40.61 16.35
C SER A 18 8.59 39.34 16.92
N CYS A 19 8.22 38.16 16.40
CA CYS A 19 9.06 36.95 16.42
C CYS A 19 8.38 35.82 15.60
N THR A 20 8.32 35.95 14.28
CA THR A 20 8.15 34.80 13.39
C THR A 20 9.50 34.44 12.79
N SER A 21 10.34 33.78 13.58
CA SER A 21 11.48 33.05 13.03
C SER A 21 10.93 31.88 12.21
N THR A 22 10.71 32.14 10.94
CA THR A 22 10.43 31.12 9.94
C THR A 22 11.74 30.38 9.72
N GLN A 23 12.03 29.39 10.56
CA GLN A 23 12.99 28.36 10.21
C GLN A 23 12.46 27.69 8.94
N HIS A 24 12.95 28.17 7.80
CA HIS A 24 12.88 27.48 6.53
C HIS A 24 13.63 26.16 6.74
N VAL A 25 12.89 25.15 7.15
CA VAL A 25 13.36 23.77 7.15
C VAL A 25 13.50 23.40 5.68
N SER A 26 14.65 23.75 5.11
CA SER A 26 15.15 23.27 3.82
C SER A 26 15.54 21.79 3.91
N ARG A 27 14.62 20.93 4.42
CA ARG A 27 14.75 19.45 4.42
C ARG A 27 14.13 18.80 3.17
N SER A 28 13.59 19.58 2.26
CA SER A 28 12.87 19.12 1.05
C SER A 28 13.68 18.17 0.14
N ARG A 29 15.00 18.05 0.35
CA ARG A 29 15.88 17.18 -0.45
C ARG A 29 16.18 15.81 0.19
N TYR A 30 15.77 15.55 1.44
CA TYR A 30 16.25 14.38 2.19
C TYR A 30 15.44 13.08 1.97
N VAL A 31 14.30 13.06 1.26
CA VAL A 31 13.33 11.95 1.43
C VAL A 31 12.54 11.56 0.15
N SER A 32 13.01 11.87 -1.06
CA SER A 32 12.36 11.33 -2.28
C SER A 32 13.03 10.03 -2.70
N GLY A 33 12.26 8.95 -2.87
CA GLY A 33 12.73 7.72 -3.50
C GLY A 33 13.55 6.77 -2.62
N TYR A 34 13.63 6.96 -1.30
CA TYR A 34 14.31 5.98 -0.42
C TYR A 34 13.57 4.62 -0.32
N CYS A 35 12.30 4.60 -0.72
CA CYS A 35 11.53 3.37 -0.86
C CYS A 35 11.69 2.75 -2.24
N ASP A 36 12.29 3.45 -3.21
CA ASP A 36 12.48 2.92 -4.55
C ASP A 36 13.48 1.76 -4.49
N PRO A 37 13.22 0.65 -5.18
CA PRO A 37 14.18 -0.44 -5.24
C PRO A 37 15.44 0.04 -5.96
N PRO A 38 16.65 -0.37 -5.50
CA PRO A 38 17.91 0.06 -6.11
C PRO A 38 18.10 -0.46 -7.54
N GLN A 39 17.28 -1.44 -7.96
CA GLN A 39 17.27 -2.03 -9.29
C GLN A 39 15.81 -2.15 -9.73
N THR A 40 15.51 -1.75 -10.97
CA THR A 40 14.20 -2.00 -11.58
C THR A 40 14.06 -3.47 -11.93
N PHE A 41 12.84 -4.01 -11.86
CA PHE A 41 12.58 -5.37 -12.31
C PHE A 41 12.88 -5.48 -13.82
N PRO A 42 13.82 -6.35 -14.25
CA PRO A 42 14.05 -6.56 -15.66
C PRO A 42 12.80 -7.19 -16.28
N ALA A 43 12.37 -6.65 -17.42
CA ALA A 43 11.32 -7.29 -18.20
C ALA A 43 11.88 -8.59 -18.79
N ASP A 44 11.15 -9.70 -18.61
CA ASP A 44 11.40 -10.93 -19.34
C ASP A 44 10.74 -10.82 -20.72
N PRO A 45 11.51 -10.77 -21.82
CA PRO A 45 10.95 -10.67 -23.17
C PRO A 45 10.08 -11.86 -23.56
N GLN A 46 10.22 -12.99 -22.86
CA GLN A 46 9.46 -14.22 -23.12
C GLN A 46 8.18 -14.32 -22.28
N PHE A 47 7.96 -13.40 -21.34
CA PHE A 47 6.76 -13.43 -20.51
C PHE A 47 5.51 -13.01 -21.30
N SER A 48 4.46 -13.82 -21.23
CA SER A 48 3.16 -13.52 -21.80
C SER A 48 2.16 -13.14 -20.71
N TYR A 49 1.47 -12.01 -20.88
CA TYR A 49 0.33 -11.63 -20.02
C TYR A 49 -0.94 -12.44 -20.30
N THR A 50 -0.88 -13.39 -21.23
CA THR A 50 -1.97 -14.32 -21.52
C THR A 50 -1.47 -15.73 -21.34
N ALA A 51 -2.16 -16.50 -20.49
CA ALA A 51 -1.86 -17.90 -20.27
C ALA A 51 -2.24 -18.74 -21.50
N ASP A 52 -1.44 -19.78 -21.78
CA ASP A 52 -1.69 -20.71 -22.89
C ASP A 52 -3.02 -21.47 -22.68
N PRO A 53 -4.03 -21.29 -23.56
CA PRO A 53 -5.31 -21.99 -23.46
C PRO A 53 -5.18 -23.51 -23.45
N ALA A 54 -4.16 -24.07 -24.11
CA ALA A 54 -3.94 -25.52 -24.16
C ALA A 54 -3.55 -26.08 -22.79
N VAL A 55 -2.84 -25.31 -21.97
CA VAL A 55 -2.51 -25.69 -20.59
C VAL A 55 -3.76 -25.62 -19.72
N LEU A 56 -4.53 -24.55 -19.86
CA LEU A 56 -5.72 -24.31 -19.03
C LEU A 56 -6.86 -25.28 -19.33
N THR A 57 -6.82 -25.99 -20.46
CA THR A 57 -7.81 -26.99 -20.84
C THR A 57 -7.30 -28.44 -20.74
N ASP A 58 -6.07 -28.65 -20.26
CA ASP A 58 -5.48 -29.98 -20.11
C ASP A 58 -6.18 -30.77 -18.98
N THR A 59 -7.07 -31.68 -19.38
CA THR A 59 -7.88 -32.51 -18.46
C THR A 59 -7.04 -33.37 -17.54
N LEU A 60 -5.81 -33.71 -17.93
CA LEU A 60 -4.94 -34.56 -17.13
C LEU A 60 -4.23 -33.74 -16.06
N LEU A 61 -3.80 -32.51 -16.36
CA LEU A 61 -3.29 -31.58 -15.35
C LEU A 61 -4.36 -31.20 -14.32
N HIS A 62 -5.61 -31.04 -14.76
CA HIS A 62 -6.74 -30.73 -13.88
C HIS A 62 -7.07 -31.80 -12.83
N ARG A 63 -6.49 -33.01 -12.95
CA ARG A 63 -6.60 -34.04 -11.90
C ARG A 63 -5.84 -33.67 -10.63
N HIS A 64 -4.81 -32.84 -10.74
CA HIS A 64 -3.90 -32.51 -9.63
C HIS A 64 -3.84 -31.00 -9.33
N TYR A 65 -4.09 -30.17 -10.35
CA TYR A 65 -3.96 -28.73 -10.27
C TYR A 65 -5.29 -28.08 -10.65
N SER A 66 -5.72 -27.10 -9.86
CA SER A 66 -6.84 -26.24 -10.23
C SER A 66 -6.43 -25.29 -11.35
N GLN A 67 -7.42 -24.65 -12.01
CA GLN A 67 -7.14 -23.59 -12.98
C GLN A 67 -6.28 -22.47 -12.38
N LYS A 68 -6.52 -22.11 -11.11
CA LYS A 68 -5.74 -21.10 -10.39
C LYS A 68 -4.27 -21.52 -10.20
N ASP A 69 -4.03 -22.80 -9.90
CA ASP A 69 -2.67 -23.36 -9.80
C ASP A 69 -1.93 -23.28 -11.14
N LEU A 70 -2.61 -23.57 -12.25
CA LEU A 70 -2.04 -23.50 -13.60
C LEU A 70 -1.75 -22.06 -14.05
N LEU A 71 -2.62 -21.12 -13.69
CA LEU A 71 -2.37 -19.69 -13.91
C LEU A 71 -1.18 -19.19 -13.07
N LEU A 72 -1.03 -19.69 -11.84
CA LEU A 72 0.11 -19.35 -10.99
C LEU A 72 1.41 -19.98 -11.52
N ALA A 73 1.34 -21.19 -12.07
CA ALA A 73 2.43 -21.84 -12.77
C ALA A 73 2.85 -21.07 -14.04
N HIS A 74 1.89 -20.51 -14.77
CA HIS A 74 2.13 -19.60 -15.89
C HIS A 74 2.84 -18.34 -15.43
N ALA A 75 2.34 -17.68 -14.37
CA ALA A 75 2.96 -16.49 -13.79
C ALA A 75 4.42 -16.75 -13.34
N ALA A 76 4.70 -17.92 -12.77
CA ALA A 76 6.04 -18.32 -12.35
C ALA A 76 6.94 -18.81 -13.51
N GLY A 77 6.40 -18.97 -14.73
CA GLY A 77 7.13 -19.49 -15.88
C GLY A 77 7.52 -20.96 -15.75
N ILE A 78 6.72 -21.77 -15.05
CA ILE A 78 6.99 -23.20 -14.79
C ILE A 78 5.99 -24.15 -15.45
N THR A 79 5.07 -23.65 -16.25
CA THR A 79 4.03 -24.46 -16.91
C THR A 79 4.60 -25.66 -17.65
N GLY A 80 5.68 -25.46 -18.43
CA GLY A 80 6.38 -26.54 -19.12
C GLY A 80 6.97 -27.56 -18.16
N ALA A 81 7.61 -27.10 -17.08
CA ALA A 81 8.22 -27.98 -16.08
C ALA A 81 7.18 -28.82 -15.33
N ILE A 82 6.00 -28.26 -15.00
CA ILE A 82 4.90 -29.02 -14.39
C ILE A 82 4.37 -30.08 -15.35
N ARG A 83 4.16 -29.74 -16.63
CA ARG A 83 3.73 -30.70 -17.65
C ARG A 83 4.73 -31.84 -17.80
N THR A 84 6.03 -31.53 -17.86
CA THR A 84 7.07 -32.56 -17.95
C THR A 84 7.09 -33.43 -16.71
N LEU A 85 7.02 -32.85 -15.50
CA LEU A 85 7.01 -33.60 -14.25
C LEU A 85 5.81 -34.56 -14.17
N ASP A 86 4.62 -34.09 -14.53
CA ASP A 86 3.39 -34.87 -14.56
C ASP A 86 3.45 -35.99 -15.63
N SER A 87 4.01 -35.72 -16.81
CA SER A 87 4.23 -36.74 -17.84
C SER A 87 5.21 -37.84 -17.39
N LEU A 88 6.29 -37.49 -16.70
CA LEU A 88 7.27 -38.44 -16.16
C LEU A 88 6.67 -39.35 -15.09
N GLN A 89 5.72 -38.84 -14.30
CA GLN A 89 5.03 -39.62 -13.28
C GLN A 89 4.06 -40.66 -13.84
N ARG A 90 3.72 -40.57 -15.13
CA ARG A 90 2.80 -41.50 -15.81
C ARG A 90 3.52 -42.62 -16.55
N LEU A 91 4.82 -42.50 -16.78
CA LEU A 91 5.59 -43.52 -17.47
C LEU A 91 5.63 -44.81 -16.62
N PRO A 92 5.42 -45.99 -17.23
CA PRO A 92 5.60 -47.25 -16.54
C PRO A 92 7.08 -47.44 -16.17
N GLY A 93 7.37 -47.51 -14.88
CA GLY A 93 8.73 -47.60 -14.34
C GLY A 93 9.07 -46.44 -13.40
N SER A 94 10.26 -46.46 -12.80
CA SER A 94 10.74 -45.32 -12.02
C SER A 94 11.33 -44.28 -12.98
N PRO A 95 10.85 -43.02 -12.99
CA PRO A 95 11.46 -41.97 -13.80
C PRO A 95 12.94 -41.79 -13.39
N PRO A 96 13.81 -41.31 -14.30
CA PRO A 96 15.21 -41.08 -13.97
C PRO A 96 15.33 -40.15 -12.75
N PRO A 97 15.88 -40.62 -11.60
CA PRO A 97 15.83 -39.86 -10.35
C PRO A 97 16.48 -38.48 -10.45
N LEU A 98 17.56 -38.38 -11.24
CA LEU A 98 18.27 -37.14 -11.49
C LEU A 98 17.43 -36.12 -12.27
N LEU A 99 16.70 -36.55 -13.31
CA LEU A 99 15.84 -35.68 -14.10
C LEU A 99 14.66 -35.16 -13.26
N GLN A 100 14.06 -36.03 -12.46
CA GLN A 100 12.97 -35.66 -11.57
C GLN A 100 13.45 -34.63 -10.52
N LEU A 101 14.62 -34.86 -9.92
CA LEU A 101 15.21 -33.92 -8.96
C LEU A 101 15.54 -32.57 -9.61
N ALA A 102 16.11 -32.56 -10.81
CA ALA A 102 16.44 -31.34 -11.53
C ALA A 102 15.18 -30.50 -11.86
N LEU A 103 14.08 -31.14 -12.27
CA LEU A 103 12.80 -30.48 -12.50
C LEU A 103 12.21 -29.89 -11.20
N GLN A 104 12.28 -30.65 -10.10
CA GLN A 104 11.81 -30.17 -8.80
C GLN A 104 12.60 -28.95 -8.33
N GLN A 105 13.93 -28.98 -8.45
CA GLN A 105 14.80 -27.85 -8.12
C GLN A 105 14.49 -26.63 -8.99
N HIS A 106 14.30 -26.83 -10.31
CA HIS A 106 13.94 -25.75 -11.22
C HIS A 106 12.61 -25.08 -10.82
N ILE A 107 11.59 -25.90 -10.52
CA ILE A 107 10.28 -25.42 -10.06
C ILE A 107 10.41 -24.64 -8.74
N GLN A 108 11.14 -25.18 -7.76
CA GLN A 108 11.36 -24.53 -6.46
C GLN A 108 12.04 -23.18 -6.60
N LEU A 109 13.10 -23.09 -7.43
CA LEU A 109 13.81 -21.83 -7.69
C LEU A 109 12.89 -20.76 -8.31
N LYS A 110 12.06 -21.14 -9.28
CA LYS A 110 11.12 -20.23 -9.93
C LYS A 110 10.02 -19.76 -8.97
N LEU A 111 9.48 -20.65 -8.14
CA LEU A 111 8.49 -20.28 -7.11
C LEU A 111 9.10 -19.42 -6.01
N MET A 112 10.35 -19.67 -5.60
CA MET A 112 11.09 -18.82 -4.67
C MET A 112 11.31 -17.43 -5.25
N LEU A 113 11.68 -17.32 -6.53
CA LEU A 113 11.81 -16.04 -7.22
C LEU A 113 10.50 -15.26 -7.22
N LEU A 114 9.38 -15.91 -7.55
CA LEU A 114 8.06 -15.28 -7.49
C LEU A 114 7.71 -14.81 -6.06
N SER A 115 7.99 -15.62 -5.04
CA SER A 115 7.82 -15.24 -3.63
C SER A 115 8.61 -13.99 -3.25
N THR A 116 9.88 -13.92 -3.70
CA THR A 116 10.72 -12.75 -3.49
C THR A 116 10.19 -11.52 -4.22
N GLN A 117 9.66 -11.66 -5.44
CA GLN A 117 9.03 -10.56 -6.18
C GLN A 117 7.80 -10.03 -5.45
N ILE A 118 6.91 -10.92 -4.97
CA ILE A 118 5.74 -10.55 -4.16
C ILE A 118 6.18 -9.80 -2.90
N SER A 119 7.16 -10.35 -2.18
CA SER A 119 7.68 -9.76 -0.95
C SER A 119 8.33 -8.39 -1.17
N SER A 120 9.06 -8.22 -2.27
CA SER A 120 9.69 -6.97 -2.66
C SER A 120 8.65 -5.89 -2.97
N VAL A 121 7.61 -6.22 -3.75
CA VAL A 121 6.52 -5.28 -4.05
C VAL A 121 5.76 -4.90 -2.77
N ALA A 122 5.48 -5.88 -1.91
CA ALA A 122 4.83 -5.62 -0.63
C ALA A 122 5.68 -4.73 0.29
N ALA A 123 7.01 -4.90 0.31
CA ALA A 123 7.90 -4.04 1.09
C ALA A 123 7.96 -2.61 0.54
N GLU A 124 7.98 -2.45 -0.78
CA GLU A 124 7.93 -1.13 -1.43
C GLU A 124 6.63 -0.39 -1.08
N LEU A 125 5.49 -1.09 -1.16
CA LEU A 125 4.17 -0.54 -0.79
C LEU A 125 4.10 -0.15 0.70
N ASP A 126 4.64 -0.99 1.59
CA ASP A 126 4.73 -0.72 3.04
C ASP A 126 5.52 0.56 3.31
N CYS A 127 6.71 0.65 2.71
CA CYS A 127 7.61 1.78 2.88
C CYS A 127 6.97 3.08 2.38
N GLU A 128 6.35 3.07 1.20
CA GLU A 128 5.65 4.23 0.64
C GLU A 128 4.43 4.61 1.48
N GLY A 129 3.71 3.63 2.02
CA GLY A 129 2.56 3.84 2.92
C GLY A 129 2.99 4.53 4.22
N GLU A 130 4.00 3.98 4.88
CA GLU A 130 4.60 4.54 6.10
C GLU A 130 5.20 5.93 5.85
N ARG A 131 5.85 6.15 4.69
CA ARG A 131 6.37 7.48 4.32
C ARG A 131 5.26 8.53 4.25
N ALA A 132 4.13 8.17 3.63
CA ALA A 132 2.98 9.05 3.53
C ALA A 132 2.38 9.29 4.93
N ASP A 133 2.25 8.25 5.75
CA ASP A 133 1.69 8.34 7.10
C ASP A 133 2.54 9.19 8.07
N GLN A 134 3.86 9.03 8.04
CA GLN A 134 4.79 9.85 8.81
C GLN A 134 4.70 11.32 8.41
N MET A 135 4.56 11.62 7.11
CA MET A 135 4.36 12.98 6.65
C MET A 135 3.00 13.55 7.07
N ALA A 136 1.94 12.73 7.04
CA ALA A 136 0.62 13.10 7.57
C ALA A 136 0.71 13.44 9.06
N THR A 137 1.34 12.57 9.86
CA THR A 137 1.56 12.76 11.30
C THR A 137 2.38 14.02 11.59
N TYR A 138 3.43 14.28 10.80
CA TYR A 138 4.22 15.50 10.90
C TYR A 138 3.39 16.77 10.64
N LEU A 139 2.55 16.75 9.60
CA LEU A 139 1.65 17.86 9.27
C LEU A 139 0.57 18.04 10.34
N SER A 140 -0.01 16.96 10.84
CA SER A 140 -1.02 16.93 11.90
C SER A 140 -0.52 17.63 13.16
N ALA A 141 0.69 17.27 13.63
CA ALA A 141 1.29 17.91 14.80
C ALA A 141 1.49 19.43 14.60
N ARG A 142 1.82 19.87 13.37
CA ARG A 142 1.99 21.30 13.03
C ARG A 142 0.66 22.04 12.92
N VAL A 143 -0.37 21.38 12.39
CA VAL A 143 -1.74 21.92 12.32
C VAL A 143 -2.31 22.04 13.73
N ALA A 144 -2.28 20.96 14.52
CA ALA A 144 -2.78 20.92 15.89
C ALA A 144 -2.14 21.99 16.78
N ARG A 145 -0.82 22.20 16.70
CA ARG A 145 -0.14 23.28 17.45
C ARG A 145 -0.66 24.66 17.08
N ARG A 146 -0.93 24.90 15.79
CA ARG A 146 -1.46 26.18 15.32
C ARG A 146 -2.92 26.37 15.75
N THR A 147 -3.74 25.34 15.58
CA THR A 147 -5.14 25.34 16.01
C THR A 147 -5.25 25.60 17.52
N ASN A 148 -4.43 24.93 18.34
CA ASN A 148 -4.40 25.16 19.79
C ASN A 148 -4.01 26.60 20.16
N LEU A 149 -2.98 27.16 19.51
CA LEU A 149 -2.59 28.55 19.75
C LEU A 149 -3.69 29.55 19.36
N LEU A 150 -4.38 29.34 18.24
CA LEU A 150 -5.49 30.18 17.79
C LEU A 150 -6.70 30.06 18.74
N THR A 151 -7.05 28.86 19.17
CA THR A 151 -8.15 28.62 20.11
C THR A 151 -7.87 29.25 21.48
N ILE A 152 -6.67 29.04 22.04
CA ILE A 152 -6.26 29.66 23.31
C ILE A 152 -6.28 31.19 23.19
N SER A 153 -5.81 31.74 22.07
CA SER A 153 -5.85 33.19 21.81
C SER A 153 -7.27 33.73 21.71
N SER A 154 -8.17 32.99 21.04
CA SER A 154 -9.60 33.34 20.94
C SER A 154 -10.25 33.40 22.33
N ILE A 155 -10.01 32.38 23.17
CA ILE A 155 -10.53 32.31 24.55
C ILE A 155 -9.97 33.46 25.39
N ALA A 156 -8.66 33.71 25.34
CA ALA A 156 -8.03 34.78 26.10
C ALA A 156 -8.56 36.17 25.71
N VAL A 157 -8.68 36.46 24.40
CA VAL A 157 -9.24 37.73 23.91
C VAL A 157 -10.69 37.89 24.34
N GLY A 158 -11.50 36.84 24.22
CA GLY A 158 -12.89 36.85 24.66
C GLY A 158 -13.03 37.11 26.17
N ALA A 159 -12.20 36.44 26.99
CA ALA A 159 -12.21 36.62 28.43
C ALA A 159 -11.78 38.04 28.85
N ILE A 160 -10.71 38.58 28.26
CA ILE A 160 -10.24 39.95 28.53
C ILE A 160 -11.33 40.96 28.16
N ALA A 161 -11.92 40.84 26.97
CA ALA A 161 -13.01 41.72 26.54
C ALA A 161 -14.20 41.67 27.51
N GLY A 162 -14.60 40.48 27.95
CA GLY A 162 -15.68 40.30 28.93
C GLY A 162 -15.40 40.99 30.27
N ILE A 163 -14.19 40.81 30.83
CA ILE A 163 -13.78 41.47 32.07
C ILE A 163 -13.80 43.00 31.92
N PHE A 164 -13.27 43.52 30.81
CA PHE A 164 -13.28 44.97 30.55
C PHE A 164 -14.70 45.52 30.44
N THR A 165 -15.62 44.82 29.77
CA THR A 165 -17.02 45.26 29.69
C THR A 165 -17.73 45.22 31.03
N ALA A 166 -17.40 44.25 31.90
CA ALA A 166 -18.02 44.14 33.22
C ALA A 166 -17.48 45.16 34.24
N ALA A 167 -16.22 45.57 34.11
CA ALA A 167 -15.56 46.49 35.05
C ALA A 167 -15.67 47.98 34.67
N SER A 168 -16.15 48.30 33.45
CA SER A 168 -16.22 49.67 32.95
C SER A 168 -17.63 50.25 33.06
N ASN A 169 -17.73 51.47 33.59
CA ASN A 169 -18.99 52.21 33.71
C ASN A 169 -19.29 53.10 32.49
N ASN A 170 -18.45 53.06 31.45
CA ASN A 170 -18.63 53.86 30.23
C ASN A 170 -19.29 53.01 29.14
N ASP A 171 -20.54 53.34 28.83
CA ASP A 171 -21.37 52.62 27.86
C ASP A 171 -20.78 52.62 26.43
N GLN A 172 -20.16 53.72 25.99
CA GLN A 172 -19.48 53.77 24.68
C GLN A 172 -18.22 52.89 24.65
N ALA A 173 -17.42 52.89 25.73
CA ALA A 173 -16.24 52.06 25.83
C ALA A 173 -16.61 50.56 25.88
N ASN A 174 -17.69 50.21 26.59
CA ASN A 174 -18.18 48.84 26.69
C ASN A 174 -18.67 48.32 25.34
N LYS A 175 -19.43 49.13 24.59
CA LYS A 175 -19.90 48.78 23.24
C LYS A 175 -18.73 48.54 22.29
N VAL A 176 -17.73 49.43 22.30
CA VAL A 176 -16.56 49.28 21.43
C VAL A 176 -15.73 48.05 21.79
N VAL A 177 -15.41 47.83 23.07
CA VAL A 177 -14.58 46.69 23.52
C VAL A 177 -15.32 45.36 23.38
N GLY A 178 -16.61 45.31 23.69
CA GLY A 178 -17.42 44.10 23.56
C GLY A 178 -17.58 43.66 22.10
N ILE A 179 -17.91 44.59 21.20
CA ILE A 179 -18.07 44.28 19.77
C ILE A 179 -16.73 43.90 19.14
N SER A 180 -15.67 44.68 19.38
CA SER A 180 -14.36 44.40 18.80
C SER A 180 -13.73 43.11 19.36
N GLY A 181 -13.79 42.90 20.66
CA GLY A 181 -13.30 41.69 21.31
C GLY A 181 -14.05 40.43 20.87
N GLY A 182 -15.37 40.51 20.75
CA GLY A 182 -16.21 39.42 20.22
C GLY A 182 -15.93 39.11 18.74
N ALA A 183 -15.76 40.14 17.90
CA ALA A 183 -15.42 39.95 16.49
C ALA A 183 -14.04 39.31 16.31
N ILE A 184 -13.02 39.77 17.07
CA ILE A 184 -11.67 39.22 17.01
C ILE A 184 -11.65 37.77 17.52
N SER A 185 -12.30 37.48 18.65
CA SER A 185 -12.33 36.11 19.20
C SER A 185 -13.05 35.15 18.25
N ALA A 186 -14.19 35.55 17.67
CA ALA A 186 -14.90 34.77 16.67
C ALA A 186 -14.04 34.53 15.42
N GLY A 187 -13.36 35.56 14.92
CA GLY A 187 -12.45 35.45 13.78
C GLY A 187 -11.31 34.46 14.03
N LEU A 188 -10.68 34.51 15.21
CA LEU A 188 -9.63 33.57 15.61
C LEU A 188 -10.16 32.12 15.71
N GLY A 189 -11.37 31.94 16.24
CA GLY A 189 -12.03 30.63 16.31
C GLY A 189 -12.30 30.05 14.92
N VAL A 190 -12.83 30.85 14.00
CA VAL A 190 -13.04 30.46 12.60
C VAL A 190 -11.71 30.11 11.93
N MET A 191 -10.66 30.91 12.12
CA MET A 191 -9.32 30.61 11.58
C MET A 191 -8.73 29.30 12.12
N ALA A 192 -9.01 28.95 13.37
CA ALA A 192 -8.58 27.69 13.97
C ALA A 192 -9.23 26.48 13.26
N LEU A 193 -10.52 26.60 12.88
CA LEU A 193 -11.26 25.55 12.16
C LEU A 193 -10.76 25.35 10.73
N PHE A 194 -10.37 26.41 10.02
CA PHE A 194 -9.92 26.34 8.61
C PHE A 194 -8.40 26.29 8.43
N SER A 195 -7.64 26.03 9.50
CA SER A 195 -6.17 25.97 9.44
C SER A 195 -5.70 24.66 8.77
N SER A 196 -5.57 24.65 7.44
CA SER A 196 -4.90 23.57 6.71
C SER A 196 -3.45 23.93 6.34
N ARG A 197 -2.54 22.95 6.40
CA ARG A 197 -1.18 23.07 5.85
C ARG A 197 -1.00 22.08 4.73
N LYS A 198 -0.29 22.50 3.68
CA LYS A 198 0.12 21.64 2.57
C LYS A 198 1.63 21.51 2.52
N VAL A 199 2.13 20.33 2.20
CA VAL A 199 3.54 20.04 1.92
C VAL A 199 3.70 19.60 0.47
N THR A 200 4.89 19.80 -0.10
CA THR A 200 5.24 19.15 -1.37
C THR A 200 5.71 17.73 -1.08
N PHE A 201 5.06 16.74 -1.67
CA PHE A 201 5.37 15.32 -1.51
C PHE A 201 5.56 14.68 -2.89
N GLN A 202 6.74 14.11 -3.12
CA GLN A 202 7.16 13.56 -4.42
C GLN A 202 7.21 12.04 -4.34
N HIS A 203 6.73 11.37 -5.39
CA HIS A 203 6.68 9.91 -5.55
C HIS A 203 6.75 9.57 -7.05
N PRO A 204 7.89 9.84 -7.72
CA PRO A 204 8.01 9.67 -9.17
C PRO A 204 7.71 8.23 -9.61
N ARG A 205 8.14 7.25 -8.81
CA ARG A 205 7.73 5.85 -8.92
C ARG A 205 6.42 5.65 -8.16
N ASN A 206 5.31 5.61 -8.89
CA ASN A 206 3.98 5.57 -8.29
C ASN A 206 3.27 4.24 -8.56
N LEU A 207 3.30 3.35 -7.57
CA LEU A 207 2.63 2.04 -7.61
C LEU A 207 1.10 2.15 -7.72
N LEU A 208 0.48 3.22 -7.20
CA LEU A 208 -0.97 3.41 -7.30
C LEU A 208 -1.42 3.70 -8.74
N ARG A 209 -0.53 4.25 -9.57
CA ARG A 209 -0.86 4.70 -10.92
C ARG A 209 -1.31 3.55 -11.81
N ASP A 210 -0.57 2.44 -11.83
CA ASP A 210 -0.88 1.31 -12.71
C ASP A 210 -2.23 0.68 -12.33
N ILE A 211 -2.54 0.61 -11.03
CA ILE A 211 -3.84 0.17 -10.51
C ILE A 211 -4.96 1.13 -10.93
N TRP A 212 -4.76 2.45 -10.83
CA TRP A 212 -5.79 3.39 -11.23
C TRP A 212 -6.06 3.37 -12.74
N LEU A 213 -5.00 3.36 -13.54
CA LEU A 213 -5.08 3.38 -15.00
C LEU A 213 -5.54 2.04 -15.59
N GLN A 214 -5.45 0.94 -14.83
CA GLN A 214 -5.75 -0.42 -15.31
C GLN A 214 -4.96 -0.74 -16.60
N SER A 215 -3.67 -0.39 -16.60
CA SER A 215 -2.83 -0.51 -17.79
C SER A 215 -2.60 -1.98 -18.17
N PRO A 216 -2.58 -2.34 -19.46
CA PRO A 216 -2.37 -3.73 -19.88
C PRO A 216 -0.98 -4.26 -19.48
N VAL A 217 0.00 -3.36 -19.36
CA VAL A 217 1.38 -3.66 -18.95
C VAL A 217 1.74 -2.73 -17.79
N ALA A 218 2.35 -3.27 -16.74
CA ALA A 218 2.84 -2.49 -15.62
C ALA A 218 4.18 -1.82 -15.93
N GLN A 219 4.34 -0.60 -15.42
CA GLN A 219 5.62 0.11 -15.41
C GLN A 219 6.39 -0.17 -14.11
N ASN A 220 5.67 -0.31 -13.00
CA ASN A 220 6.28 -0.37 -11.67
C ASN A 220 6.23 -1.76 -11.02
N TYR A 221 5.61 -2.76 -11.66
CA TYR A 221 5.46 -4.10 -11.11
C TYR A 221 6.27 -5.15 -11.88
N PRO A 222 6.76 -6.20 -11.20
CA PRO A 222 7.19 -7.44 -11.87
C PRO A 222 6.04 -7.99 -12.73
N GLN A 223 6.37 -8.50 -13.92
CA GLN A 223 5.35 -8.96 -14.88
C GLN A 223 4.46 -10.07 -14.29
N ALA A 224 5.04 -11.02 -13.54
CA ALA A 224 4.31 -12.09 -12.88
C ALA A 224 3.32 -11.57 -11.82
N VAL A 225 3.74 -10.63 -10.98
CA VAL A 225 2.88 -10.00 -9.98
C VAL A 225 1.76 -9.21 -10.65
N TRP A 226 2.07 -8.46 -11.71
CA TRP A 226 1.07 -7.71 -12.47
C TRP A 226 0.03 -8.62 -13.14
N PHE A 227 0.47 -9.73 -13.72
CA PHE A 227 -0.41 -10.75 -14.28
C PHE A 227 -1.39 -11.27 -13.22
N ILE A 228 -0.90 -11.66 -12.04
CA ILE A 228 -1.73 -12.16 -10.94
C ILE A 228 -2.75 -11.11 -10.49
N LEU A 229 -2.36 -9.85 -10.37
CA LEU A 229 -3.27 -8.77 -9.96
C LEU A 229 -4.39 -8.52 -10.98
N ASN A 230 -4.17 -8.82 -12.26
CA ASN A 230 -5.11 -8.53 -13.34
C ASN A 230 -5.88 -9.77 -13.84
N GLU A 231 -5.47 -10.97 -13.44
CA GLU A 231 -6.18 -12.20 -13.77
C GLU A 231 -7.33 -12.46 -12.78
N LYS A 232 -8.55 -12.56 -13.30
CA LYS A 232 -9.78 -12.60 -12.50
C LYS A 232 -9.85 -13.82 -11.57
N HIS A 233 -9.28 -14.95 -11.97
CA HIS A 233 -9.31 -16.19 -11.18
C HIS A 233 -8.54 -16.09 -9.85
N PHE A 234 -7.73 -15.03 -9.65
CA PHE A 234 -7.09 -14.75 -8.36
C PHE A 234 -7.95 -13.95 -7.39
N SER A 235 -9.06 -13.36 -7.85
CA SER A 235 -10.00 -12.68 -6.96
C SER A 235 -10.98 -13.67 -6.32
N ASN A 236 -11.55 -13.27 -5.17
CA ASN A 236 -12.47 -14.12 -4.43
C ASN A 236 -13.77 -14.42 -5.19
N SER A 237 -14.33 -13.43 -5.90
CA SER A 237 -15.57 -13.62 -6.68
C SER A 237 -15.31 -14.13 -8.10
N GLN A 238 -14.09 -13.93 -8.62
CA GLN A 238 -13.68 -14.26 -9.99
C GLN A 238 -14.40 -13.48 -11.10
N ASP A 239 -15.29 -12.54 -10.76
CA ASP A 239 -15.96 -11.66 -11.74
C ASP A 239 -15.01 -10.59 -12.27
N PHE A 240 -14.18 -10.05 -11.39
CA PHE A 240 -13.24 -8.96 -11.67
C PHE A 240 -11.85 -9.27 -11.10
N SER A 241 -10.82 -8.63 -11.63
CA SER A 241 -9.45 -8.77 -11.13
C SER A 241 -9.25 -8.14 -9.75
N ILE A 242 -8.16 -8.49 -9.07
CA ILE A 242 -7.78 -7.86 -7.80
C ILE A 242 -7.54 -6.37 -8.00
N SER A 243 -6.82 -5.98 -9.06
CA SER A 243 -6.56 -4.58 -9.41
C SER A 243 -7.84 -3.78 -9.63
N HIS A 244 -8.82 -4.36 -10.34
CA HIS A 244 -10.13 -3.74 -10.55
C HIS A 244 -10.86 -3.54 -9.23
N ASN A 245 -10.93 -4.59 -8.40
CA ASN A 245 -11.64 -4.54 -7.12
C ASN A 245 -11.03 -3.51 -6.16
N ILE A 246 -9.70 -3.39 -6.10
CA ILE A 246 -9.01 -2.34 -5.31
C ILE A 246 -9.43 -0.96 -5.79
N ARG A 247 -9.38 -0.70 -7.11
CA ARG A 247 -9.80 0.58 -7.69
C ARG A 247 -11.25 0.91 -7.33
N GLN A 248 -12.15 -0.07 -7.41
CA GLN A 248 -13.56 0.12 -7.04
C GLN A 248 -13.71 0.42 -5.54
N ARG A 249 -12.93 -0.23 -4.66
CA ARG A 249 -12.97 0.08 -3.23
C ARG A 249 -12.53 1.51 -2.93
N TRP A 250 -11.51 2.04 -3.62
CA TRP A 250 -11.10 3.43 -3.46
C TRP A 250 -12.21 4.43 -3.84
N ILE A 251 -13.00 4.10 -4.87
CA ILE A 251 -14.16 4.91 -5.26
C ILE A 251 -15.27 4.78 -4.22
N THR A 252 -15.66 3.54 -3.88
CA THR A 252 -16.75 3.23 -2.95
C THR A 252 -16.53 3.81 -1.55
N PHE A 253 -15.30 3.76 -1.03
CA PHE A 253 -14.97 4.31 0.29
C PHE A 253 -14.63 5.81 0.24
N GLY A 254 -14.78 6.46 -0.91
CA GLY A 254 -14.62 7.91 -1.04
C GLY A 254 -13.18 8.40 -0.97
N TYR A 255 -12.18 7.54 -1.14
CA TYR A 255 -10.78 7.96 -1.27
C TYR A 255 -10.57 8.77 -2.54
N VAL A 256 -11.29 8.40 -3.60
CA VAL A 256 -11.26 9.06 -4.91
C VAL A 256 -12.68 9.24 -5.42
N LYS A 257 -12.97 10.38 -6.05
CA LYS A 257 -14.28 10.65 -6.64
C LYS A 257 -14.39 9.97 -8.02
N ASP A 258 -15.53 9.34 -8.29
CA ASP A 258 -15.80 8.72 -9.59
C ASP A 258 -15.92 9.77 -10.72
N GLY A 259 -15.42 9.43 -11.90
CA GLY A 259 -15.54 10.25 -13.11
C GLY A 259 -14.82 11.62 -13.09
N ALA A 260 -14.09 11.96 -12.02
CA ALA A 260 -13.46 13.26 -11.93
C ALA A 260 -12.04 13.22 -12.55
N PRO A 261 -11.70 14.11 -13.51
CA PRO A 261 -10.30 14.31 -13.90
C PRO A 261 -9.53 14.73 -12.64
N ASP A 262 -8.38 14.07 -12.41
CA ASP A 262 -7.50 14.18 -11.23
C ASP A 262 -7.77 15.45 -10.41
N THR A 263 -8.59 15.34 -9.35
CA THR A 263 -9.26 16.45 -8.63
C THR A 263 -8.33 17.36 -7.82
N GLY A 264 -7.13 17.63 -8.31
CA GLY A 264 -6.15 18.53 -7.72
C GLY A 264 -5.25 17.90 -6.66
N VAL A 265 -5.46 16.63 -6.30
CA VAL A 265 -4.56 15.85 -5.44
C VAL A 265 -3.90 14.77 -6.29
N PRO A 266 -2.58 14.85 -6.53
CA PRO A 266 -1.92 14.09 -7.59
C PRO A 266 -1.59 12.65 -7.17
N PHE A 267 -2.57 11.91 -6.62
CA PHE A 267 -2.41 10.54 -6.11
C PHE A 267 -1.78 9.60 -7.13
N PHE A 268 -2.09 9.79 -8.41
CA PHE A 268 -1.68 8.94 -9.53
C PHE A 268 -0.61 9.59 -10.42
N GLY A 269 -0.21 10.82 -10.12
CA GLY A 269 0.91 11.54 -10.74
C GLY A 269 2.25 11.23 -10.07
N PRO A 270 3.32 11.96 -10.42
CA PRO A 270 4.65 11.78 -9.81
C PRO A 270 4.82 12.49 -8.45
N GLY A 271 3.81 13.24 -7.98
CA GLY A 271 3.90 14.07 -6.78
C GLY A 271 3.16 15.39 -6.90
N GLY A 272 3.15 16.16 -5.81
CA GLY A 272 2.63 17.53 -5.76
C GLY A 272 2.29 17.99 -4.35
N ARG A 273 1.24 18.80 -4.19
CA ARG A 273 0.90 19.42 -2.90
C ARG A 273 -0.18 18.61 -2.17
N TYR A 274 0.16 18.14 -0.97
CA TYR A 274 -0.71 17.33 -0.14
C TYR A 274 -0.97 18.00 1.21
N ASN A 275 -2.19 17.93 1.72
CA ASN A 275 -2.49 18.16 3.14
C ASN A 275 -2.38 16.83 3.93
N GLU A 276 -2.75 16.87 5.21
CA GLU A 276 -2.77 15.70 6.09
C GLU A 276 -3.71 14.60 5.59
N ASP A 277 -4.96 14.94 5.27
CA ASP A 277 -5.98 13.99 4.83
C ASP A 277 -5.60 13.30 3.52
N ASP A 278 -5.00 14.06 2.58
CA ASP A 278 -4.50 13.55 1.32
C ASP A 278 -3.41 12.49 1.59
N LEU A 279 -2.45 12.78 2.46
CA LEU A 279 -1.37 11.83 2.79
C LEU A 279 -1.89 10.60 3.52
N ARG A 280 -2.82 10.75 4.45
CA ARG A 280 -3.48 9.61 5.12
C ARG A 280 -4.24 8.75 4.11
N THR A 281 -4.94 9.37 3.17
CA THR A 281 -5.66 8.68 2.10
C THR A 281 -4.69 7.90 1.20
N ARG A 282 -3.56 8.51 0.81
CA ARG A 282 -2.51 7.81 0.06
C ARG A 282 -1.95 6.62 0.84
N ALA A 283 -1.65 6.79 2.13
CA ALA A 283 -1.16 5.71 2.98
C ALA A 283 -2.16 4.54 3.04
N ASN A 284 -3.45 4.83 3.21
CA ASN A 284 -4.50 3.82 3.22
C ASN A 284 -4.59 3.05 1.89
N MET A 285 -4.54 3.74 0.75
CA MET A 285 -4.53 3.10 -0.58
C MET A 285 -3.31 2.17 -0.76
N LEU A 286 -2.12 2.61 -0.31
CA LEU A 286 -0.90 1.81 -0.38
C LEU A 286 -0.97 0.58 0.52
N ASN A 287 -1.46 0.72 1.75
CA ASN A 287 -1.60 -0.38 2.72
C ASN A 287 -2.63 -1.43 2.27
N GLU A 288 -3.72 -0.98 1.62
CA GLU A 288 -4.72 -1.88 1.05
C GLU A 288 -4.13 -2.71 -0.11
N LEU A 289 -3.38 -2.05 -1.00
CA LEU A 289 -2.70 -2.69 -2.11
C LEU A 289 -1.61 -3.65 -1.62
N GLN A 290 -0.86 -3.26 -0.60
CA GLN A 290 0.14 -4.09 0.07
C GLN A 290 -0.48 -5.38 0.61
N SER A 291 -1.59 -5.24 1.35
CA SER A 291 -2.33 -6.38 1.91
C SER A 291 -2.79 -7.33 0.80
N SER A 292 -3.29 -6.76 -0.31
CA SER A 292 -3.73 -7.54 -1.47
C SER A 292 -2.58 -8.29 -2.15
N VAL A 293 -1.40 -7.67 -2.29
CA VAL A 293 -0.20 -8.33 -2.82
C VAL A 293 0.28 -9.45 -1.89
N LYS A 294 0.29 -9.22 -0.56
CA LYS A 294 0.70 -10.24 0.43
C LYS A 294 -0.18 -11.49 0.39
N LEU A 295 -1.47 -11.36 0.07
CA LEU A 295 -2.39 -12.49 -0.02
C LEU A 295 -2.03 -13.47 -1.15
N ILE A 296 -1.33 -13.03 -2.19
CA ILE A 296 -0.85 -13.91 -3.29
C ILE A 296 0.02 -15.06 -2.74
N SER A 297 0.75 -14.83 -1.63
CA SER A 297 1.58 -15.84 -0.99
C SER A 297 0.80 -17.08 -0.52
N GLN A 298 -0.50 -16.95 -0.23
CA GLN A 298 -1.35 -18.09 0.14
C GLN A 298 -1.54 -19.05 -1.04
N ASP A 299 -1.75 -18.51 -2.25
CA ASP A 299 -1.88 -19.31 -3.47
C ASP A 299 -0.57 -20.03 -3.81
N LEU A 300 0.56 -19.34 -3.59
CA LEU A 300 1.88 -19.92 -3.77
C LEU A 300 2.13 -21.10 -2.82
N GLN A 301 1.72 -20.96 -1.56
CA GLN A 301 1.82 -22.04 -0.57
C GLN A 301 0.98 -23.26 -0.99
N ILE A 302 -0.24 -23.04 -1.46
CA ILE A 302 -1.13 -24.12 -1.93
C ILE A 302 -0.50 -24.86 -3.11
N LEU A 303 0.03 -24.14 -4.10
CA LEU A 303 0.69 -24.73 -5.26
C LEU A 303 1.92 -25.56 -4.84
N LEU A 304 2.76 -25.03 -3.95
CA LEU A 304 3.93 -25.75 -3.42
C LEU A 304 3.53 -27.06 -2.72
N LEU A 305 2.46 -27.04 -1.92
CA LEU A 305 1.94 -28.23 -1.26
C LEU A 305 1.48 -29.26 -2.30
N LYS A 306 0.73 -28.85 -3.33
CA LYS A 306 0.29 -29.77 -4.40
C LYS A 306 1.46 -30.40 -5.13
N ILE A 307 2.45 -29.60 -5.54
CA ILE A 307 3.65 -30.10 -6.23
C ILE A 307 4.38 -31.12 -5.34
N SER A 308 4.57 -30.83 -4.06
CA SER A 308 5.25 -31.76 -3.13
C SER A 308 4.45 -33.06 -2.90
N HIS A 309 3.12 -33.00 -2.77
CA HIS A 309 2.29 -34.18 -2.61
C HIS A 309 2.33 -35.11 -3.83
N THR A 310 2.24 -34.55 -5.04
CA THR A 310 2.34 -35.33 -6.28
C THR A 310 3.67 -36.09 -6.36
N THR A 311 4.75 -35.53 -5.79
CA THR A 311 6.07 -36.18 -5.76
C THR A 311 6.23 -37.25 -4.68
N ASN A 312 5.53 -37.14 -3.55
CA ASN A 312 5.62 -38.10 -2.44
C ASN A 312 4.79 -39.36 -2.68
N VAL A 313 3.62 -39.25 -3.32
CA VAL A 313 2.78 -40.41 -3.69
C VAL A 313 3.55 -41.39 -4.59
N THR A 314 4.43 -40.88 -5.46
CA THR A 314 5.26 -41.70 -6.35
C THR A 314 6.33 -42.49 -5.59
N ARG A 315 6.92 -41.92 -4.53
CA ARG A 315 7.95 -42.56 -3.70
C ARG A 315 7.41 -43.71 -2.85
N SER A 316 6.11 -43.68 -2.51
CA SER A 316 5.42 -44.77 -1.82
C SER A 316 5.11 -45.94 -2.75
N ASN A 317 4.68 -45.65 -3.99
CA ASN A 317 4.35 -46.67 -4.99
C ASN A 317 5.57 -47.36 -5.63
N SER A 318 6.77 -46.77 -5.53
CA SER A 318 8.01 -47.38 -6.03
C SER A 318 8.66 -48.38 -5.06
N LYS A 319 8.14 -48.55 -3.84
CA LYS A 319 8.56 -49.64 -2.93
C LYS A 319 7.84 -50.93 -3.35
N GLY A 320 8.48 -51.72 -4.20
CA GLY A 320 8.04 -53.09 -4.52
C GLY A 320 7.91 -53.98 -3.26
N PRO A 321 7.24 -55.15 -3.37
CA PRO A 321 6.97 -56.01 -2.23
C PRO A 321 8.25 -56.34 -1.46
N ARG A 322 8.21 -56.20 -0.12
CA ARG A 322 9.30 -56.65 0.74
C ARG A 322 9.62 -58.11 0.38
N PRO A 323 10.89 -58.45 0.09
CA PRO A 323 11.26 -59.85 -0.08
C PRO A 323 10.87 -60.62 1.20
N PRO A 324 10.35 -61.86 1.06
CA PRO A 324 9.96 -62.65 2.21
C PRO A 324 11.16 -62.81 3.13
N VAL A 325 10.96 -62.53 4.42
CA VAL A 325 11.93 -62.76 5.47
C VAL A 325 12.28 -64.25 5.44
N ARG A 326 13.52 -64.55 5.06
CA ARG A 326 14.06 -65.93 5.08
C ARG A 326 14.07 -66.37 6.54
N GLN A 327 13.19 -67.28 6.92
CA GLN A 327 13.29 -67.96 8.21
C GLN A 327 14.63 -68.71 8.24
N PRO A 328 15.47 -68.53 9.28
CA PRO A 328 16.66 -69.35 9.45
C PRO A 328 16.21 -70.80 9.66
N GLY A 329 16.79 -71.69 8.86
CA GLY A 329 16.43 -73.09 8.80
C GLY A 329 16.57 -73.81 10.14
N ALA A 330 15.61 -74.70 10.39
CA ALA A 330 15.83 -75.84 11.25
C ALA A 330 16.89 -76.74 10.60
N SER A 331 17.96 -77.00 11.34
CA SER A 331 18.91 -78.07 11.04
C SER A 331 19.06 -78.90 12.31
N SER A 332 18.53 -80.13 12.19
CA SER A 332 18.80 -81.36 12.97
C SER A 332 18.42 -81.39 14.45
#